data_AF-A0A0D8I998-F1
#
_entry.id   AF-A0A0D8I998-F1
#
_cell.length_a   1.000
_cell.length_b   1.000
_cell.length_c   1.000
_cell.angle_alpha   90.00
_cell.angle_beta   90.00
_cell.angle_gamma   90.00
#
_symmetry.space_group_name_H-M   'P 1'
#
loop_
_entity.id
_entity.type
_entity.pdbx_description
1 polymer ?
#
loop_
_entity_poly.entity_id
_entity_poly.type
_entity_poly.pdbx_seq_one_letter_code
_entity_poly.pdbx_strand_id
1 'polypeptide(L)'
;MNQGIGRVQLYDNRLYNYGAMTNHYKDIYIDIEINGEILSDIKIEQLITDNYLGLTEREMRIIVNASKKLVKDRDYNSYILDFTKEKISKHTIDY
;
A
#
# COMPACT_ATOMS: atom_id res chain seq x y z
N MET A 1 -5.22 -15.66 18.40
CA MET A 1 -4.00 -14.97 17.94
C MET A 1 -4.44 -13.89 16.97
N ASN A 2 -4.30 -12.61 17.32
CA ASN A 2 -4.59 -11.52 16.38
C ASN A 2 -3.48 -11.51 15.32
N GLN A 3 -3.84 -11.89 14.10
CA GLN A 3 -3.00 -11.78 12.92
C GLN A 3 -2.91 -10.28 12.56
N GLY A 4 -2.01 -9.56 13.22
CA GLY A 4 -1.85 -8.13 13.00
C GLY A 4 -0.92 -7.89 11.81
N ILE A 5 -1.29 -6.96 10.92
CA ILE A 5 -0.38 -6.45 9.90
C ILE A 5 0.83 -5.83 10.62
N GLY A 6 2.04 -6.18 10.20
CA GLY A 6 3.25 -5.51 10.65
C GLY A 6 3.47 -4.21 9.89
N ARG A 7 3.64 -4.34 8.57
CA ARG A 7 3.99 -3.24 7.67
C ARG A 7 3.25 -3.35 6.35
N VAL A 8 2.89 -2.21 5.78
CA VAL A 8 2.41 -2.11 4.40
C VAL A 8 3.27 -1.13 3.64
N GLN A 9 3.89 -1.58 2.56
CA GLN A 9 4.55 -0.70 1.60
C GLN A 9 3.59 -0.45 0.44
N LEU A 10 3.35 0.82 0.13
CA LEU A 10 2.57 1.27 -1.01
C LEU A 10 3.54 1.80 -2.06
N TYR A 11 3.33 1.44 -3.32
CA TYR A 11 4.12 1.97 -4.42
C TYR A 11 3.26 2.20 -5.66
N ASP A 12 3.51 3.34 -6.29
CA ASP A 12 2.80 3.75 -7.50
C ASP A 12 3.38 3.04 -8.72
N ASN A 13 2.51 2.67 -9.67
CA ASN A 13 2.87 2.07 -10.95
C ASN A 13 3.86 2.91 -11.79
N ARG A 14 4.01 4.22 -11.48
CA ARG A 14 5.11 5.08 -11.97
C ARG A 14 6.50 4.41 -11.84
N LEU A 15 6.68 3.55 -10.84
CA LEU A 15 7.95 2.85 -10.58
C LEU A 15 8.26 1.69 -11.53
N TYR A 16 7.25 1.08 -12.15
CA TYR A 16 7.41 -0.20 -12.87
C TYR A 16 7.16 -0.10 -14.38
N ASN A 17 6.89 1.09 -14.92
CA ASN A 17 6.69 1.31 -16.35
C ASN A 17 5.63 0.39 -17.00
N TYR A 18 4.75 -0.24 -16.22
CA TYR A 18 3.57 -0.90 -16.77
C TYR A 18 2.65 0.22 -17.28
N GLY A 19 2.49 0.31 -18.60
CA GLY A 19 1.94 1.47 -19.29
C GLY A 19 0.63 2.06 -18.74
N ALA A 20 0.42 3.32 -19.16
CA ALA A 20 -0.59 4.28 -18.73
C ALA A 20 -0.39 4.82 -17.30
N MET A 21 -0.08 6.12 -17.18
CA MET A 21 -0.20 6.86 -15.92
C MET A 21 -1.65 6.85 -15.48
N THR A 22 -2.00 5.90 -14.62
CA THR A 22 -3.31 5.87 -13.99
C THR A 22 -3.25 6.70 -12.72
N ASN A 23 -3.81 7.92 -12.77
CA ASN A 23 -3.96 8.80 -11.58
C ASN A 23 -5.04 8.27 -10.60
N HIS A 24 -5.24 6.95 -10.55
CA HIS A 24 -6.29 6.33 -9.77
C HIS A 24 -5.69 5.45 -8.67
N TYR A 25 -6.11 5.67 -7.43
CA TYR A 25 -5.56 5.02 -6.24
C TYR A 25 -5.70 3.48 -6.23
N LYS A 26 -6.57 2.95 -7.09
CA LYS A 26 -6.77 1.50 -7.26
C LYS A 26 -5.62 0.80 -7.99
N ASP A 27 -4.83 1.55 -8.74
CA ASP A 27 -3.67 1.07 -9.49
C ASP A 27 -2.37 1.13 -8.67
N ILE A 28 -2.46 1.56 -7.41
CA ILE A 28 -1.36 1.44 -6.43
C ILE A 28 -1.18 -0.03 -6.09
N TYR A 29 0.09 -0.44 -6.05
CA TYR A 29 0.50 -1.76 -5.60
C TYR A 29 0.92 -1.70 -4.13
N ILE A 30 0.80 -2.84 -3.46
CA ILE A 30 1.19 -3.00 -2.08
C ILE A 30 1.97 -4.29 -1.84
N ASP A 31 2.93 -4.17 -0.93
CA ASP A 31 3.49 -5.28 -0.18
C ASP A 31 2.94 -5.23 1.24
N ILE A 32 2.45 -6.35 1.77
CA ILE A 32 1.93 -6.47 3.12
C ILE A 32 2.74 -7.51 3.88
N GLU A 33 3.29 -7.12 5.02
CA GLU A 33 3.90 -8.02 5.99
C GLU A 33 2.86 -8.48 7.03
N ILE A 34 2.59 -9.79 7.07
CA ILE A 34 1.71 -10.43 8.06
C ILE A 34 2.46 -11.60 8.69
N ASN A 35 2.56 -11.60 10.02
CA ASN A 35 3.25 -12.65 10.78
C ASN A 35 4.69 -12.94 10.30
N GLY A 36 5.39 -11.94 9.75
CA GLY A 36 6.75 -12.08 9.22
C GLY A 36 6.84 -12.61 7.79
N GLU A 37 5.71 -12.89 7.14
CA GLU A 37 5.64 -13.21 5.71
C GLU A 37 5.23 -11.97 4.91
N ILE A 38 5.84 -11.79 3.73
CA ILE A 38 5.55 -10.67 2.84
C ILE A 38 4.75 -11.18 1.65
N LEU A 39 3.56 -10.60 1.46
CA LEU A 39 2.75 -10.76 0.26
C LEU A 39 2.93 -9.52 -0.61
N SER A 40 3.41 -9.71 -1.83
CA SER A 40 3.84 -8.63 -2.72
C SER A 40 2.97 -8.47 -3.95
N ASP A 41 3.10 -7.31 -4.60
CA ASP A 41 2.47 -6.99 -5.89
C ASP A 41 0.93 -7.09 -5.91
N ILE A 42 0.30 -6.84 -4.76
CA ILE A 42 -1.15 -6.81 -4.65
C ILE A 42 -1.65 -5.45 -5.11
N LYS A 43 -2.66 -5.39 -6.00
CA LYS A 43 -3.32 -4.11 -6.29
C LYS A 43 -4.28 -3.72 -5.18
N ILE A 44 -4.39 -2.42 -4.90
CA ILE A 44 -5.38 -1.89 -3.96
C ILE A 44 -6.81 -2.30 -4.35
N GLU A 45 -7.11 -2.39 -5.65
CA GLU A 45 -8.41 -2.92 -6.10
C GLU A 45 -8.68 -4.35 -5.65
N GLN A 46 -7.69 -5.24 -5.76
CA GLN A 46 -7.81 -6.63 -5.31
C GLN A 46 -7.96 -6.69 -3.79
N LEU A 47 -7.17 -5.89 -3.05
CA LEU A 47 -7.28 -5.80 -1.59
C LEU A 47 -8.71 -5.44 -1.13
N ILE A 48 -9.34 -4.46 -1.80
CA ILE A 48 -10.70 -4.00 -1.49
C ILE A 48 -11.74 -5.05 -1.85
N THR A 49 -11.60 -5.68 -3.03
CA THR A 49 -12.62 -6.55 -3.61
C THR A 49 -12.64 -7.92 -2.96
N ASP A 50 -11.46 -8.46 -2.67
CA ASP A 50 -11.30 -9.82 -2.16
C ASP A 50 -11.39 -9.89 -0.62
N ASN A 51 -11.60 -8.74 0.05
CA ASN A 51 -11.50 -8.58 1.50
C ASN A 51 -10.26 -9.31 2.06
N TYR A 52 -9.15 -9.15 1.32
CA TYR A 52 -7.96 -9.97 1.48
C TYR A 52 -7.46 -9.84 2.92
N LEU A 53 -7.06 -10.97 3.53
CA LEU A 53 -6.22 -11.02 4.73
C LEU A 53 -6.90 -10.69 6.07
N GLY A 54 -8.23 -10.55 6.12
CA GLY A 54 -8.93 -10.34 7.39
C GLY A 54 -8.58 -9.01 8.06
N LEU A 55 -8.20 -8.00 7.25
CA LEU A 55 -7.88 -6.67 7.73
C LEU A 55 -9.11 -6.03 8.39
N THR A 56 -8.87 -5.31 9.48
CA THR A 56 -9.92 -4.52 10.12
C THR A 56 -10.33 -3.36 9.22
N GLU A 57 -11.57 -2.87 9.37
CA GLU A 57 -12.03 -1.67 8.65
C GLU A 57 -11.11 -0.46 8.89
N ARG A 58 -10.49 -0.37 10.07
CA ARG A 58 -9.55 0.70 10.42
C ARG A 58 -8.28 0.59 9.57
N GLU A 59 -7.67 -0.58 9.49
CA GLU A 59 -6.45 -0.82 8.70
C GLU A 59 -6.72 -0.56 7.22
N MET A 60 -7.81 -1.13 6.69
CA MET A 60 -8.23 -0.91 5.30
C MET A 60 -8.40 0.57 4.99
N ARG A 61 -9.06 1.32 5.88
CA ARG A 61 -9.25 2.78 5.71
C ARG A 61 -7.93 3.54 5.68
N ILE A 62 -6.96 3.17 6.52
CA ILE A 62 -5.63 3.79 6.54
C ILE A 62 -4.91 3.51 5.23
N ILE A 63 -4.88 2.26 4.78
CA ILE A 63 -4.23 1.83 3.52
C ILE A 63 -4.85 2.57 2.32
N VAL A 64 -6.18 2.59 2.21
CA VAL A 64 -6.88 3.28 1.11
C VAL A 64 -6.62 4.79 1.12
N ASN A 65 -6.61 5.42 2.30
CA ASN A 65 -6.32 6.86 2.41
C ASN A 65 -4.86 7.18 2.04
N ALA A 66 -3.93 6.32 2.43
CA ALA A 66 -2.53 6.45 2.05
C ALA A 66 -2.34 6.29 0.54
N SER A 67 -3.03 5.32 -0.08
CA SER A 67 -3.03 5.11 -1.55
C SER A 67 -3.54 6.34 -2.30
N LYS A 68 -4.65 6.93 -1.84
CA LYS A 68 -5.22 8.17 -2.40
C LYS A 68 -4.31 9.38 -2.25
N LYS A 69 -3.50 9.42 -1.19
CA LYS A 69 -2.48 10.46 -1.00
C LYS A 69 -1.30 10.24 -1.93
N LEU A 70 -0.79 9.01 -2.01
CA LEU A 70 0.37 8.66 -2.83
C LEU A 70 0.18 8.99 -4.31
N VAL A 71 -0.98 8.65 -4.89
CA VAL A 71 -1.28 8.95 -6.30
C VAL A 71 -1.36 10.45 -6.61
N LYS A 72 -1.54 11.28 -5.58
CA LYS A 72 -1.53 12.76 -5.68
C LYS A 72 -0.19 13.37 -5.29
N ASP A 73 0.70 12.57 -4.71
CA ASP A 73 2.00 13.01 -4.24
C ASP A 73 2.99 13.05 -5.41
N ARG A 74 3.49 14.25 -5.70
CA ARG A 74 4.37 14.50 -6.85
C ARG A 74 5.83 14.20 -6.54
N ASP A 75 6.20 14.30 -5.26
CA ASP A 75 7.60 14.21 -4.82
C ASP A 75 7.97 12.79 -4.38
N TYR A 76 6.95 11.99 -4.04
CA TYR A 76 7.12 10.63 -3.52
C TYR A 76 6.37 9.61 -4.37
N ASN A 77 6.99 8.44 -4.52
CA ASN A 77 6.46 7.31 -5.30
C ASN A 77 6.21 6.06 -4.42
N SER A 78 6.59 6.10 -3.15
CA SER A 78 6.29 5.05 -2.18
C SER A 78 6.00 5.58 -0.77
N TYR A 79 5.06 4.96 -0.07
CA TYR A 79 4.81 5.14 1.36
C TYR A 79 5.01 3.83 2.12
N ILE A 80 5.47 3.92 3.37
CA ILE A 80 5.54 2.79 4.30
C ILE A 80 4.61 3.08 5.49
N LEU A 81 3.64 2.21 5.71
CA LEU A 81 2.76 2.19 6.87
C LEU A 81 3.29 1.15 7.85
N ASP A 82 3.82 1.61 8.99
CA ASP A 82 4.23 0.74 10.09
C ASP A 82 3.08 0.66 11.10
N PHE A 83 2.33 -0.44 11.06
CA PHE A 83 1.19 -0.67 11.96
C PHE A 83 1.64 -1.08 13.37
N THR A 84 2.88 -1.57 13.53
CA THR A 84 3.47 -1.81 14.85
C THR A 84 3.79 -0.53 15.61
N LYS A 85 4.03 0.57 14.88
CA LYS A 85 4.37 1.90 15.43
C LYS A 85 3.32 2.97 15.11
N GLU A 86 2.22 2.61 14.47
CA GLU A 86 1.19 3.50 13.92
C GLU A 86 1.75 4.72 13.15
N LYS A 87 2.81 4.53 12.35
CA LYS A 87 3.52 5.61 11.64
C LYS A 87 3.45 5.46 10.12
N ILE A 88 3.38 6.59 9.42
CA ILE A 88 3.51 6.67 7.96
C ILE A 88 4.84 7.36 7.62
N SER A 89 5.64 6.72 6.77
CA SER A 89 6.89 7.27 6.23
C SER A 89 6.78 7.40 4.71
N LYS A 90 7.43 8.41 4.11
CA LYS A 90 7.41 8.69 2.67
C LYS A 90 8.79 8.49 2.07
N HIS A 91 8.85 7.92 0.89
CA HIS A 91 10.10 7.59 0.21
C HIS A 91 10.01 7.87 -1.29
N THR A 92 11.11 8.35 -1.83
CA THR A 92 11.37 8.39 -3.28
C THR A 92 12.29 7.22 -3.56
N ILE A 93 11.86 6.32 -4.43
CA ILE A 93 12.67 5.24 -4.95
C ILE A 93 13.20 5.74 -6.30
N ASP A 94 14.49 6.07 -6.34
CA ASP A 94 15.21 6.35 -7.58
C ASP A 94 15.76 5.02 -8.11
N TYR A 95 15.35 4.62 -9.32
CA TYR A 95 15.90 3.47 -10.04
C TYR A 95 16.92 3.94 -11.09
#